data_AF-A0A2N1KNH1-F1
#
_entry.id   AF-A0A2N1KNH1-F1
#
_cell.length_a   1.000
_cell.length_b   1.000
_cell.length_c   1.000
_cell.angle_alpha   90.00
_cell.angle_beta   90.00
_cell.angle_gamma   90.00
#
_symmetry.space_group_name_H-M   'P 1'
#
loop_
_entity.id
_entity.type
_entity.pdbx_description
1 polymer ?
#
loop_
_entity_poly.entity_id
_entity_poly.type
_entity_poly.pdbx_seq_one_letter_code
_entity_poly.pdbx_strand_id
1 'polypeptide(L)'
;MEQEILALIQDKACQGERVCGSIAFGSKPCGGPWKYLIYSLTPTDVEVLKEKVEDYNLLEAEVNSREGKISDCVAVTPPAVTCLDGTCGPMK
;
A
#
# COMPACT_ATOMS: atom_id res chain seq x y z
N MET A 1 -7.53 1.91 -11.72
CA MET A 1 -6.25 1.98 -10.96
C MET A 1 -6.39 1.56 -9.49
N GLU A 2 -6.95 2.36 -8.56
CA GLU A 2 -7.01 1.94 -7.14
C GLU A 2 -7.72 0.58 -6.95
N GLN A 3 -8.89 0.40 -7.57
CA GLN A 3 -9.64 -0.87 -7.46
C GLN A 3 -8.84 -2.08 -7.96
N GLU A 4 -8.02 -1.93 -9.00
CA GLU A 4 -7.17 -3.02 -9.51
C GLU A 4 -6.09 -3.38 -8.49
N ILE A 5 -5.48 -2.38 -7.86
CA ILE A 5 -4.47 -2.57 -6.81
C ILE A 5 -5.09 -3.28 -5.60
N LEU A 6 -6.28 -2.85 -5.18
CA LEU A 6 -7.00 -3.50 -4.09
C LEU A 6 -7.38 -4.94 -4.41
N ALA A 7 -7.73 -5.24 -5.67
CA ALA A 7 -8.01 -6.60 -6.12
C ALA A 7 -6.78 -7.51 -6.06
N LEU A 8 -5.58 -7.01 -6.36
CA LEU A 8 -4.32 -7.78 -6.29
C LEU A 8 -3.96 -8.23 -4.87
N ILE A 9 -4.45 -7.51 -3.86
CA ILE A 9 -4.13 -7.74 -2.45
C ILE A 9 -5.33 -8.21 -1.64
N GLN A 10 -6.43 -8.58 -2.31
CA GLN A 10 -7.65 -9.03 -1.65
C GLN A 10 -7.41 -10.31 -0.86
N ASP A 11 -6.60 -11.22 -1.43
CA ASP A 11 -6.21 -12.45 -0.78
C ASP A 11 -5.01 -12.16 0.12
N LYS A 12 -5.25 -12.26 1.42
CA LYS A 12 -4.26 -12.04 2.47
C LYS A 12 -3.91 -13.34 3.20
N ALA A 13 -4.29 -14.49 2.65
CA ALA A 13 -3.99 -15.78 3.25
C ALA A 13 -2.48 -15.96 3.43
N CYS A 14 -2.08 -16.46 4.59
CA CYS A 14 -0.67 -16.66 4.93
C CYS A 14 -0.47 -17.90 5.77
N GLN A 15 0.72 -18.51 5.64
CA GLN A 15 1.17 -19.61 6.49
C GLN A 15 2.65 -19.39 6.84
N GLY A 16 2.92 -19.00 8.09
CA GLY A 16 4.26 -18.69 8.59
C GLY A 16 4.54 -17.19 8.73
N GLU A 17 5.73 -16.83 9.23
CA GLU A 17 6.03 -15.47 9.70
C GLU A 17 6.61 -14.52 8.63
N ARG A 18 7.06 -15.03 7.47
CA ARG A 18 7.77 -14.25 6.42
C ARG A 18 6.99 -14.11 5.11
N VAL A 19 5.67 -14.12 5.18
CA VAL A 19 4.79 -14.13 4.01
C VAL A 19 3.89 -12.90 3.92
N CYS A 20 4.13 -11.87 4.74
CA CYS A 20 3.35 -10.63 4.73
C CYS A 20 4.23 -9.44 4.38
N GLY A 21 3.69 -8.52 3.59
CA GLY A 21 4.35 -7.28 3.19
C GLY A 21 3.44 -6.07 3.39
N SER A 22 4.05 -4.88 3.35
CA SER A 22 3.31 -3.64 3.22
C SER A 22 3.89 -2.78 2.10
N ILE A 23 3.05 -1.95 1.47
CA ILE A 23 3.46 -1.04 0.40
C ILE A 23 2.82 0.34 0.60
N ALA A 24 3.61 1.38 0.38
CA ALA A 24 3.17 2.78 0.47
C ALA A 24 2.18 3.08 -0.66
N PHE A 25 1.01 3.63 -0.32
CA PHE A 25 -0.08 3.86 -1.27
C PHE A 25 -0.63 5.28 -1.17
N GLY A 26 -0.70 5.91 -2.36
CA GLY A 26 -0.99 7.32 -2.56
C GLY A 26 0.23 8.22 -2.38
N SER A 27 0.05 9.50 -2.70
CA SER A 27 1.04 10.57 -2.60
C SER A 27 0.39 11.83 -2.02
N LYS A 28 0.70 12.14 -0.76
CA LYS A 28 0.27 13.39 -0.12
C LYS A 28 0.95 14.61 -0.79
N PRO A 29 0.26 15.76 -0.89
CA PRO A 29 0.86 17.02 -1.35
C PRO A 29 2.13 17.45 -0.61
N CYS A 30 2.22 17.18 0.70
CA CYS A 30 3.41 17.47 1.51
C CYS A 30 4.53 16.42 1.40
N GLY A 31 4.32 15.36 0.61
CA GLY A 31 5.19 14.19 0.52
C GLY A 31 4.78 13.04 1.44
N GLY A 32 5.19 11.83 1.03
CA GLY A 32 4.84 10.57 1.70
C GLY A 32 3.46 10.02 1.29
N PRO A 33 3.14 8.78 1.68
CA PRO A 33 1.88 8.15 1.29
C PRO A 33 0.70 8.55 2.17
N TRP A 34 -0.51 8.33 1.66
CA TRP A 34 -1.73 8.44 2.46
C TRP A 34 -1.88 7.30 3.45
N LYS A 35 -1.52 6.09 3.04
CA LYS A 35 -1.65 4.85 3.83
C LYS A 35 -0.63 3.81 3.37
N TYR A 36 -0.51 2.74 4.15
CA TYR A 36 0.16 1.52 3.70
C TYR A 36 -0.89 0.44 3.46
N LEU A 37 -0.76 -0.27 2.35
CA LEU A 37 -1.54 -1.46 2.05
C LEU A 37 -0.78 -2.69 2.52
N ILE A 38 -1.48 -3.63 3.15
CA ILE A 38 -0.92 -4.91 3.60
C ILE A 38 -1.35 -5.99 2.62
N TYR A 39 -0.40 -6.83 2.21
CA TYR A 39 -0.61 -7.92 1.26
C TYR A 39 0.12 -9.19 1.71
N SER A 40 -0.29 -10.33 1.14
CA SER A 40 0.40 -11.60 1.31
C SER A 40 1.35 -11.85 0.14
N LEU A 41 2.58 -12.28 0.41
CA LEU A 41 3.59 -12.59 -0.60
C LEU A 41 3.25 -13.84 -1.42
N THR A 42 2.32 -14.69 -0.94
CA THR A 42 2.01 -15.97 -1.58
C THR A 42 1.03 -15.84 -2.76
N PRO A 43 -0.15 -15.22 -2.62
CA PRO A 43 -1.10 -15.08 -3.73
C PRO A 43 -0.88 -13.81 -4.57
N THR A 44 -0.12 -12.83 -4.07
CA THR A 44 0.05 -11.55 -4.75
C THR A 44 1.24 -11.57 -5.70
N ASP A 45 1.00 -11.20 -6.96
CA ASP A 45 2.07 -10.81 -7.87
C ASP A 45 2.68 -9.47 -7.42
N VAL A 46 3.80 -9.54 -6.72
CA VAL A 46 4.43 -8.39 -6.08
C VAL A 46 5.03 -7.41 -7.10
N GLU A 47 5.48 -7.89 -8.25
CA GLU A 47 6.05 -7.03 -9.28
C GLU A 47 4.95 -6.18 -9.92
N VAL A 48 3.84 -6.82 -10.32
CA VAL A 48 2.67 -6.12 -10.86
C VAL A 48 2.05 -5.17 -9.83
N LEU A 49 2.00 -5.58 -8.55
CA LEU A 49 1.54 -4.70 -7.48
C LEU A 49 2.40 -3.44 -7.37
N LYS A 50 3.72 -3.58 -7.36
CA LYS A 50 4.66 -2.46 -7.24
C LYS A 50 4.51 -1.48 -8.39
N GLU A 51 4.49 -1.98 -9.62
CA GLU A 51 4.32 -1.17 -10.83
C GLU A 51 3.03 -0.35 -10.77
N LYS A 52 1.88 -1.00 -10.50
CA LYS A 52 0.59 -0.29 -10.42
C LYS A 52 0.53 0.74 -9.30
N VAL A 53 1.14 0.43 -8.14
CA VAL A 53 1.19 1.37 -7.02
C VAL A 53 2.08 2.56 -7.34
N GLU A 54 3.22 2.36 -8.01
CA GLU A 54 4.10 3.43 -8.48
C GLU A 54 3.36 4.36 -9.45
N ASP A 55 2.70 3.80 -10.47
CA ASP A 55 1.92 4.56 -11.45
C ASP A 55 0.80 5.38 -10.77
N TYR A 56 0.08 4.77 -9.84
CA TYR A 56 -0.98 5.45 -9.09
C TYR A 56 -0.42 6.61 -8.27
N ASN A 57 0.68 6.40 -7.56
CA ASN A 57 1.30 7.41 -6.71
C ASN A 57 1.83 8.59 -7.54
N LEU A 58 2.43 8.31 -8.71
CA LEU A 58 2.90 9.34 -9.64
C LEU A 58 1.74 10.18 -10.19
N LEU A 59 0.65 9.53 -10.62
CA LEU A 59 -0.52 10.23 -11.13
C LEU A 59 -1.16 11.11 -10.05
N GLU A 60 -1.30 10.60 -8.82
CA GLU A 60 -1.86 11.38 -7.73
C GLU A 60 -0.96 12.59 -7.38
N ALA A 61 0.37 12.41 -7.38
CA ALA A 61 1.30 13.51 -7.16
C ALA A 61 1.16 14.62 -8.22
N GLU A 62 1.00 14.24 -9.49
CA GLU A 62 0.77 15.19 -10.58
C GLU A 62 -0.54 15.96 -10.40
N VAL A 63 -1.63 15.26 -10.10
CA VAL A 63 -2.95 15.85 -9.84
C VAL A 63 -2.88 16.82 -8.66
N ASN A 64 -2.23 16.43 -7.57
CA ASN A 64 -2.08 17.24 -6.37
C ASN A 64 -1.31 18.54 -6.65
N SER A 65 -0.22 18.45 -7.43
CA SER A 65 0.57 19.60 -7.86
C SER A 65 -0.25 20.54 -8.75
N ARG A 66 -0.95 19.99 -9.74
CA ARG A 66 -1.76 20.76 -10.70
C ARG A 66 -2.96 21.45 -10.05
N GLU A 67 -3.62 20.80 -9.10
CA GLU A 67 -4.83 21.31 -8.44
C GLU A 67 -4.56 22.10 -7.15
N GLY A 68 -3.30 22.22 -6.73
CA GLY A 68 -2.93 22.92 -5.50
C GLY A 68 -3.56 22.29 -4.25
N LYS A 69 -3.65 20.95 -4.21
CA LYS A 69 -4.20 20.24 -3.05
C LYS A 69 -3.31 20.45 -1.83
N ILE A 70 -3.93 20.44 -0.65
CA ILE A 70 -3.24 20.52 0.64
C ILE A 70 -3.56 19.28 1.48
N SER A 71 -2.68 18.96 2.43
CA SER A 71 -2.85 17.88 3.40
C SER A 71 -2.52 18.36 4.81
N ASP A 72 -2.86 17.54 5.79
CA ASP A 72 -2.54 17.73 7.21
C ASP A 72 -1.04 17.68 7.57
N CYS A 73 -0.18 17.33 6.61
CA CYS A 73 1.27 17.15 6.79
C CYS A 73 1.65 16.10 7.85
N VAL A 74 0.73 15.18 8.15
CA VAL A 74 0.98 14.09 9.11
C VAL A 74 1.76 12.98 8.42
N ALA A 75 2.93 12.63 8.98
CA ALA A 75 3.73 11.51 8.52
C ALA A 75 3.05 10.17 8.85
N VAL A 76 3.00 9.27 7.86
CA VAL A 76 2.49 7.91 8.03
C VAL A 76 3.67 6.95 7.96
N THR A 77 3.85 6.12 8.98
CA THR A 77 4.93 5.14 9.04
C THR A 77 4.47 3.76 8.54
N PRO A 78 5.36 2.97 7.91
CA PRO A 78 5.04 1.59 7.56
C PRO A 78 4.64 0.79 8.82
N PRO A 79 3.55 0.00 8.79
CA PRO A 79 3.21 -0.88 9.89
C PRO A 79 4.18 -2.07 9.92
N ALA A 80 4.50 -2.54 11.13
CA ALA A 80 4.98 -3.91 11.28
C ALA A 80 3.86 -4.86 10.86
N VAL A 81 4.16 -5.88 10.07
CA VAL A 81 3.17 -6.84 9.55
C VAL A 81 3.52 -8.25 10.00
N THR A 82 2.51 -9.05 10.27
CA THR A 82 2.66 -10.46 10.65
C THR A 82 1.46 -11.28 10.17
N CYS A 83 1.63 -12.60 10.15
CA CYS A 83 0.55 -13.53 9.86
C CYS A 83 -0.26 -13.79 11.14
N LEU A 84 -1.50 -13.29 11.19
CA LEU A 84 -2.43 -13.44 12.31
C LEU A 84 -3.56 -14.39 11.91
N ASP A 85 -3.67 -15.54 12.57
CA ASP A 85 -4.73 -16.52 12.31
C ASP A 85 -4.89 -16.88 10.81
N GLY A 86 -3.76 -16.99 10.09
CA GLY A 86 -3.75 -17.30 8.66
C GLY A 86 -4.05 -16.12 7.74
N THR A 87 -4.11 -14.88 8.26
CA THR A 87 -4.33 -13.65 7.48
C THR A 87 -3.24 -12.61 7.75
N CYS A 88 -2.68 -12.00 6.71
CA CYS A 88 -1.72 -10.92 6.85
C CYS A 88 -2.38 -9.67 7.43
N GLY A 89 -1.81 -9.17 8.53
CA GLY A 89 -2.31 -8.01 9.25
C GLY A 89 -1.20 -7.24 9.97
N PRO A 90 -1.55 -6.09 10.58
CA PRO A 90 -0.60 -5.32 11.37
C PRO A 90 -0.24 -6.07 12.66
N MET A 91 1.04 -6.07 13.01
CA MET A 91 1.53 -6.55 14.30
C MET A 91 1.06 -5.57 15.37
N LYS A 92 0.22 -6.04 16.29
CA LYS A 92 -0.28 -5.26 17.43
C LYS A 92 0.72 -5.25 18.58
#